data_AF-A0A2V6J922-F1
#
_entry.id   AF-A0A2V6J922-F1
#
_cell.length_a   1.000
_cell.length_b   1.000
_cell.length_c   1.000
_cell.angle_alpha   90.00
_cell.angle_beta   90.00
_cell.angle_gamma   90.00
#
_symmetry.space_group_name_H-M   'P 1'
#
loop_
_entity.id
_entity.type
_entity.pdbx_description
1 polymer ?
#
loop_
_entity_poly.entity_id
_entity_poly.type
_entity_poly.pdbx_seq_one_letter_code
_entity_poly.pdbx_strand_id
1 'polypeptide(L)' 'MAERFVTRLNRSLSNEALADLNNHFRDILRAGEIVQRVAPGKENDGFETVDLRRLIFTPIRSRFGRLRQLIDAINCSPTM' A
#
# COMPACT_ATOMS: atom_id res chain seq x y z
N MET A 1 -11.89 -10.74 -13.96
CA MET A 1 -10.49 -10.52 -13.56
C MET A 1 -10.46 -9.39 -12.53
N ALA A 2 -9.80 -9.58 -11.38
CA ALA A 2 -9.67 -8.54 -10.35
C ALA A 2 -8.51 -7.59 -10.72
N GLU A 3 -8.72 -6.27 -10.61
CA GLU A 3 -7.65 -5.29 -10.84
C GLU A 3 -6.81 -5.11 -9.59
N ARG A 4 -5.50 -5.32 -9.74
CA ARG A 4 -4.53 -5.07 -8.69
C ARG A 4 -4.15 -3.59 -8.72
N PHE A 5 -4.36 -2.90 -7.61
CA PHE A 5 -3.90 -1.53 -7.41
C PHE A 5 -2.50 -1.55 -6.80
N VAL A 6 -1.63 -0.70 -7.34
CA VAL A 6 -0.26 -0.53 -6.88
C VAL A 6 -0.01 0.97 -6.73
N THR A 7 0.36 1.41 -5.53
CA THR A 7 0.75 2.79 -5.26
C THR A 7 2.15 2.85 -4.66
N ARG A 8 2.87 3.95 -4.89
CA ARG A 8 4.21 4.19 -4.34
C ARG A 8 4.07 4.99 -3.06
N LEU A 9 4.76 4.56 -2.01
CA LEU A 9 4.79 5.26 -0.73
C LEU A 9 6.08 6.08 -0.63
N ASN A 10 5.95 7.32 -0.15
CA ASN A 10 7.11 8.18 0.11
C ASN A 10 7.88 7.72 1.36
N ARG A 11 7.16 7.24 2.38
CA ARG A 11 7.71 6.67 3.61
C ARG A 11 7.14 5.29 3.87
N SER A 12 7.90 4.46 4.57
CA SER A 12 7.48 3.10 4.89
C SER A 12 6.38 3.12 5.94
N LEU A 13 5.32 2.35 5.74
CA LEU A 13 4.39 2.05 6.82
C LEU A 13 5.05 1.08 7.78
N SER A 14 4.90 1.34 9.07
CA SER A 14 5.27 0.40 10.13
C SER A 14 4.43 -0.88 10.03
N ASN A 15 4.95 -2.00 10.54
CA ASN A 15 4.23 -3.28 10.51
C ASN A 15 2.88 -3.19 11.23
N GLU A 16 2.81 -2.41 12.31
CA GLU A 16 1.59 -2.14 13.08
C GLU A 16 0.55 -1.40 12.24
N ALA A 17 0.96 -0.34 11.53
CA ALA A 17 0.09 0.40 10.62
C ALA A 17 -0.42 -0.50 9.49
N LEU A 18 0.44 -1.36 8.93
CA LEU A 18 0.02 -2.29 7.88
C LEU A 18 -1.01 -3.32 8.40
N ALA A 19 -0.84 -3.80 9.64
CA ALA A 19 -1.80 -4.71 10.27
C ALA A 19 -3.14 -4.02 10.55
N ASP A 20 -3.13 -2.78 11.04
CA ASP A 20 -4.33 -1.98 11.27
C ASP A 20 -5.10 -1.73 9.96
N LEU A 21 -4.40 -1.28 8.90
CA LEU A 21 -4.99 -1.09 7.58
C LEU A 21 -5.62 -2.38 7.05
N ASN A 22 -4.96 -3.52 7.23
CA ASN A 22 -5.52 -4.82 6.84
C ASN A 22 -6.76 -5.19 7.64
N ASN A 23 -6.81 -4.89 8.93
CA ASN A 23 -7.97 -5.15 9.76
C ASN A 23 -9.17 -4.28 9.36
N HIS A 24 -8.95 -2.96 9.26
CA HIS A 24 -10.01 -1.99 8.95
C HIS A 24 -10.54 -2.08 7.52
N PHE A 25 -9.69 -2.40 6.55
CA PHE A 25 -10.04 -2.36 5.13
C PHE A 25 -10.21 -3.75 4.49
N ARG A 26 -10.20 -4.85 5.26
CA ARG A 26 -10.42 -6.20 4.74
C ARG A 26 -11.70 -6.34 3.92
N ASP A 27 -12.78 -5.68 4.35
CA ASP A 27 -14.10 -5.70 3.70
C ASP A 27 -14.09 -5.09 2.28
N ILE A 28 -13.11 -4.24 1.95
CA ILE A 28 -12.98 -3.65 0.62
C ILE A 28 -11.98 -4.37 -0.26
N LEU A 29 -11.26 -5.36 0.27
CA LEU A 29 -10.36 -6.20 -0.49
C LEU A 29 -11.15 -7.35 -1.12
N ARG A 30 -11.05 -7.49 -2.44
CA ARG A 30 -11.64 -8.60 -3.17
C ARG A 30 -10.95 -9.92 -2.86
N ALA A 31 -9.63 -9.88 -2.69
CA ALA A 31 -8.80 -11.04 -2.35
C ALA A 31 -7.46 -10.57 -1.80
N GLY A 32 -6.88 -11.38 -0.91
CA GLY A 32 -5.58 -11.13 -0.29
C GLY A 32 -5.64 -10.01 0.76
N GLU A 33 -4.51 -9.34 0.90
CA GLU A 33 -4.25 -8.34 1.92
C GLU A 33 -3.48 -7.15 1.31
N ILE A 34 -3.44 -6.04 2.03
CA ILE A 34 -2.60 -4.89 1.70
C ILE A 34 -1.16 -5.29 2.02
N VAL A 35 -0.31 -5.34 0.99
CA VAL A 35 1.09 -5.75 1.13
C VAL A 35 2.01 -4.59 0.76
N GLN A 36 2.96 -4.29 1.64
CA GLN A 36 4.08 -3.40 1.35
C GLN A 36 5.25 -4.23 0.80
N ARG A 37 5.67 -3.94 -0.44
CA ARG A 37 6.87 -4.52 -1.07
C ARG A 37 7.94 -3.46 -1.22
N VAL A 38 9.12 -3.71 -0.66
CA VAL A 38 10.34 -2.96 -1.02
C VAL A 38 10.81 -3.42 -2.39
N ALA A 39 11.29 -2.51 -3.23
CA ALA A 39 11.93 -2.94 -4.45
C ALA A 39 13.29 -3.53 -4.04
N PRO A 40 13.73 -4.68 -4.60
CA PRO A 40 15.10 -5.08 -4.40
C PRO A 40 15.96 -4.04 -5.10
N GLY A 41 16.60 -3.17 -4.31
CA GLY A 41 17.54 -2.18 -4.80
C GLY A 41 18.55 -2.89 -5.69
N LYS A 42 18.52 -2.58 -6.98
CA LYS A 42 19.57 -3.01 -7.89
C LYS A 42 20.79 -2.21 -7.47
N GLU A 43 21.68 -2.86 -6.72
CA GLU A 43 23.04 -2.35 -6.55
C GLU A 43 23.56 -2.02 -7.95
N ASN A 44 24.16 -0.84 -8.10
CA ASN A 44 24.67 -0.22 -9.32
C ASN A 44 23.78 0.88 -9.94
N ASP A 45 24.38 2.07 -9.87
CA ASP A 45 24.21 3.22 -10.75
C ASP A 45 23.24 4.33 -10.30
N GLY A 46 23.73 5.16 -9.37
CA GLY A 46 24.04 6.55 -9.75
C GLY A 46 22.90 7.49 -10.12
N PHE A 47 21.64 7.15 -9.86
CA PHE A 47 20.53 8.09 -10.02
C PHE A 47 19.61 8.04 -8.79
N GLU A 48 19.20 9.23 -8.35
CA GLU A 48 18.43 9.58 -7.15
C GLU A 48 17.00 8.97 -7.11
N THR A 49 16.80 7.78 -7.66
CA THR A 49 15.56 7.03 -7.51
C THR A 49 15.61 6.32 -6.17
N VAL A 50 15.23 7.05 -5.13
CA VAL A 50 14.89 6.50 -3.81
C VAL A 50 14.08 5.22 -4.04
N ASP A 51 14.50 4.12 -3.42
CA ASP A 51 13.83 2.83 -3.43
C ASP A 51 12.44 2.96 -2.78
N LEU A 52 11.46 3.52 -3.52
CA LEU A 52 10.14 3.80 -2.99
C LEU A 52 9.35 2.50 -2.91
N ARG A 53 9.01 2.11 -1.69
CA ARG A 53 8.21 0.94 -1.36
C ARG A 53 6.83 1.03 -2.03
N ARG A 54 6.36 -0.10 -2.55
CA ARG A 54 5.09 -0.22 -3.27
C ARG A 54 4.06 -0.85 -2.35
N LEU A 55 2.91 -0.20 -2.19
CA LEU A 55 1.75 -0.78 -1.53
C LEU A 55 0.83 -1.39 -2.58
N ILE A 56 0.48 -2.66 -2.39
CA ILE A 56 -0.25 -3.48 -3.35
C ILE A 56 -1.50 -4.03 -2.68
N PHE A 57 -2.66 -3.86 -3.31
CA PHE A 57 -3.92 -4.41 -2.84
C PHE A 57 -4.92 -4.59 -4.00
N THR A 58 -5.98 -5.37 -3.78
CA THR A 58 -6.99 -5.67 -4.82
C THR A 58 -8.37 -5.26 -4.32
N PRO A 59 -8.84 -4.02 -4.58
CA PRO A 59 -10.10 -3.54 -4.06
C PRO A 59 -11.32 -4.08 -4.84
N ILE A 60 -12.48 -4.06 -4.20
CA ILE A 60 -13.77 -4.29 -4.85
C ILE A 60 -14.19 -3.00 -5.58
N ARG A 61 -14.35 -3.05 -6.91
CA ARG A 61 -14.66 -1.87 -7.76
C ARG A 61 -15.85 -1.03 -7.30
N SER A 62 -16.81 -1.59 -6.57
CA SER A 62 -18.03 -0.87 -6.16
C SER A 62 -17.86 0.05 -4.95
N ARG A 63 -16.70 0.03 -4.26
CA ARG A 63 -16.51 0.71 -2.96
C ARG A 63 -15.53 1.89 -3.03
N PHE A 64 -15.74 2.83 -3.97
CA PHE A 64 -14.85 3.99 -4.17
C PHE A 64 -14.72 4.90 -2.94
N GLY A 65 -15.79 5.11 -2.16
CA GLY A 65 -15.72 5.94 -0.94
C GLY A 65 -14.80 5.33 0.12
N ARG A 66 -14.84 4.01 0.30
CA ARG A 66 -13.92 3.28 1.19
C ARG A 66 -12.49 3.28 0.66
N LEU A 67 -12.30 3.21 -0.66
CA LEU A 67 -10.97 3.36 -1.26
C LEU A 67 -10.37 4.73 -0.90
N ARG A 68 -11.16 5.81 -0.95
CA ARG A 68 -10.68 7.14 -0.52
C ARG A 68 -10.30 7.16 0.96
N GLN A 69 -11.08 6.52 1.83
CA GLN A 69 -10.74 6.38 3.25
C GLN A 69 -9.46 5.55 3.48
N LEU A 70 -9.22 4.51 2.67
CA LEU A 70 -7.96 3.76 2.73
C LEU A 70 -6.77 4.66 2.40
N ILE A 71 -6.89 5.49 1.35
CA ILE A 71 -5.84 6.45 1.00
C ILE A 71 -5.62 7.46 2.14
N ASP A 72 -6.69 7.94 2.78
CA ASP A 72 -6.59 8.84 3.93
C ASP A 72 -5.87 8.18 5.12
N ALA A 73 -6.27 6.96 5.47
CA ALA A 73 -5.65 6.17 6.53
C ALA A 73 -4.17 5.89 6.25
N ILE A 74 -3.78 5.61 5.01
CA ILE A 74 -2.37 5.46 4.61
C ILE A 74 -1.58 6.75 4.86
N ASN A 75 -2.17 7.93 4.57
CA ASN A 75 -1.50 9.21 4.78
C ASN A 75 -1.42 9.61 6.26
N CYS A 76 -2.38 9.16 7.09
CA CYS A 76 -2.40 9.44 8.54
C CYS A 76 -1.62 8.38 9.35
N SER A 77 -1.30 7.24 8.75
CA SER A 77 -0.61 6.14 9.42
C SER A 77 0.82 6.52 9.86
N PRO A 78 1.29 6.01 11.01
CA PRO A 78 2.65 6.24 11.47
C PRO A 78 3.66 5.58 10.50
N THR A 79 4.57 6.41 10.01
CA THR A 79 5.64 6.00 9.10
C THR A 79 6.95 5.81 9.84
N MET A 80 7.72 4.78 9.46
CA MET A 80 9.09 4.53 9.93
C MET A 80 10.13 5.27 9.10
#